data_AF-A0A2V6IYI5-F1
#
_entry.id   AF-A0A2V6IYI5-F1
#
_cell.length_a   1.000
_cell.length_b   1.000
_cell.length_c   1.000
_cell.angle_alpha   90.00
_cell.angle_beta   90.00
_cell.angle_gamma   90.00
#
_symmetry.space_group_name_H-M   'P 1'
#
loop_
_entity.id
_entity.type
_entity.pdbx_description
1 polymer ?
#
loop_
_entity_poly.entity_id
_entity_poly.type
_entity_poly.pdbx_seq_one_letter_code
_entity_poly.pdbx_strand_id
1 'polypeptide(L)'
;YEELFHATGIPAFWLSLGEQNESTTLLMNERLQRAIGVIYRPETERFSHYFESRLPEQFDAIIHFDQTRALEPLERASEWERGELPETYPSGV
;
A
#
# COMPACT_ATOMS: atom_id res chain seq x y z
N TYR A 1 8.84 -1.68 4.60
CA TYR A 1 9.42 -0.75 3.60
C TYR A 1 8.94 0.68 3.76
N GLU A 2 7.72 0.92 4.25
CA GLU A 2 7.19 2.27 4.54
C GLU A 2 8.18 3.17 5.30
N GLU A 3 8.65 2.75 6.48
CA GLU A 3 9.65 3.48 7.27
C GLU A 3 10.96 3.76 6.51
N LEU A 4 11.42 2.78 5.70
CA LEU A 4 12.65 2.93 4.91
C LEU A 4 12.51 4.03 3.85
N PHE A 5 11.35 4.10 3.20
CA PHE A 5 11.08 5.11 2.20
C PHE A 5 10.79 6.48 2.83
N HIS A 6 10.07 6.52 3.95
CA HIS A 6 9.84 7.74 4.74
C HIS A 6 11.18 8.39 5.16
N ALA A 7 12.14 7.58 5.62
CA ALA A 7 13.46 8.04 6.06
C ALA A 7 14.30 8.68 4.94
N THR A 8 13.94 8.52 3.66
CA THR A 8 14.62 9.22 2.56
C THR A 8 14.35 10.73 2.57
N GLY A 9 13.24 11.16 3.18
CA GLY A 9 12.76 12.55 3.14
C GLY A 9 12.30 13.01 1.76
N ILE A 10 12.22 12.12 0.76
CA ILE A 10 11.75 12.44 -0.59
C ILE A 10 10.23 12.22 -0.64
N PRO A 11 9.42 13.26 -0.87
CA PRO A 11 7.97 13.19 -0.70
C PRO A 11 7.28 12.29 -1.72
N ALA A 12 7.83 12.18 -2.93
CA ALA A 12 7.34 11.28 -3.96
C ALA A 12 8.47 10.87 -4.89
N PHE A 13 8.56 9.58 -5.19
CA PHE A 13 9.54 9.05 -6.13
C PHE A 13 9.04 7.74 -6.74
N TRP A 14 9.70 7.31 -7.80
CA TRP A 14 9.52 5.96 -8.33
C TRP A 14 10.88 5.27 -8.41
N LEU A 15 10.88 3.95 -8.30
CA LEU A 15 12.06 3.10 -8.43
C LEU A 15 11.77 1.98 -9.42
N SER A 16 12.68 1.81 -10.38
CA SER A 16 12.76 0.59 -11.20
C SER A 16 13.42 -0.51 -10.37
N LEU A 17 12.74 -1.63 -10.15
CA LEU A 17 13.27 -2.76 -9.38
C LEU A 17 13.93 -3.82 -10.25
N GLY A 18 13.72 -3.78 -11.57
CA GLY A 18 14.41 -4.63 -12.54
C GLY A 18 15.86 -4.23 -12.83
N GLU A 19 16.28 -3.03 -12.40
CA GLU A 19 17.67 -2.57 -12.55
C GLU A 19 18.56 -3.14 -11.45
N GLN A 20 19.75 -3.61 -11.80
CA GLN A 20 20.74 -4.03 -10.81
C GLN A 20 21.56 -2.83 -10.34
N ASN A 21 21.25 -2.31 -9.16
CA ASN A 21 21.96 -1.22 -8.51
C ASN A 21 21.99 -1.45 -6.98
N GLU A 22 22.65 -0.53 -6.26
CA GLU A 22 22.78 -0.64 -4.80
C GLU A 22 21.42 -0.59 -4.10
N SER A 23 20.48 0.22 -4.60
CA SER A 23 19.14 0.34 -4.02
C SER A 23 18.34 -0.95 -4.17
N THR A 24 18.31 -1.56 -5.35
CA THR A 24 17.60 -2.83 -5.57
C THR A 24 18.22 -3.97 -4.76
N THR A 25 19.55 -3.97 -4.62
CA THR A 25 20.25 -4.91 -3.73
C THR A 25 19.82 -4.74 -2.27
N LEU A 26 19.72 -3.50 -1.76
CA LEU A 26 19.24 -3.25 -0.40
C LEU A 26 17.79 -3.70 -0.17
N LEU A 27 16.96 -3.58 -1.22
CA LEU A 27 15.54 -3.97 -1.21
C LEU A 27 15.31 -5.48 -1.34
N MET A 28 16.34 -6.28 -1.64
CA MET A 28 16.27 -7.75 -1.60
C MET A 28 16.21 -8.32 -0.17
N ASN A 29 16.54 -7.52 0.83
CA ASN A 29 16.40 -7.94 2.22
C ASN A 29 14.93 -8.09 2.59
N GLU A 30 14.57 -9.23 3.18
CA GLU A 30 13.22 -9.48 3.65
C GLU A 30 12.83 -8.49 4.75
N ARG A 31 11.67 -7.87 4.59
CA ARG A 31 11.11 -6.90 5.53
C ARG A 31 9.61 -7.03 5.58
N LEU A 32 9.03 -6.61 6.69
CA LEU A 32 7.59 -6.44 6.77
C LEU A 32 7.10 -5.37 5.78
N GLN A 33 6.15 -5.77 4.95
CA GLN A 33 5.42 -4.94 4.01
C GLN A 33 3.97 -4.84 4.48
N ARG A 34 3.44 -3.62 4.49
CA ARG A 34 2.03 -3.36 4.75
C ARG A 34 1.26 -3.44 3.44
N ALA A 35 0.18 -4.22 3.39
CA ALA A 35 -0.82 -4.12 2.33
C ALA A 35 -2.22 -4.11 2.92
N ILE A 36 -2.93 -3.03 2.64
CA ILE A 36 -4.34 -2.86 2.96
C ILE A 36 -5.08 -2.85 1.63
N GLY A 37 -5.89 -3.88 1.42
CA GLY A 37 -6.77 -3.99 0.27
C GLY A 37 -8.15 -3.40 0.56
N VAL A 38 -9.19 -4.18 0.27
CA VAL A 38 -10.59 -3.77 0.41
C VAL A 38 -11.00 -3.56 1.87
N ILE A 39 -10.49 -4.40 2.78
CA ILE A 39 -10.88 -4.37 4.20
C ILE A 39 -9.70 -3.84 5.01
N TYR A 40 -9.95 -2.81 5.80
CA TYR A 40 -9.02 -2.31 6.79
C TYR A 40 -9.48 -2.68 8.21
N ARG A 41 -8.65 -3.40 8.97
CA ARG A 41 -8.89 -3.76 10.38
C ARG A 41 -7.76 -3.22 11.27
N PRO A 42 -7.90 -2.02 11.86
CA PRO A 42 -6.83 -1.39 12.62
C PRO A 42 -6.43 -2.20 13.87
N GLU A 43 -7.38 -2.86 14.53
CA GLU A 43 -7.15 -3.59 15.79
C GLU A 43 -6.21 -4.79 15.60
N THR A 44 -6.19 -5.37 14.40
CA THR A 44 -5.36 -6.52 14.06
C THR A 44 -4.35 -6.21 12.96
N GLU A 45 -4.05 -4.93 12.71
CA GLU A 45 -3.31 -4.49 11.53
C GLU A 45 -1.98 -5.23 11.35
N ARG A 46 -1.17 -5.31 12.42
CA ARG A 46 0.12 -6.01 12.38
C ARG A 46 0.01 -7.49 11.99
N PHE A 47 -1.10 -8.14 12.32
CA PHE A 47 -1.33 -9.55 12.03
C PHE A 47 -2.05 -9.76 10.69
N SER A 48 -2.95 -8.86 10.30
CA SER A 48 -3.82 -9.02 9.14
C SER A 48 -3.31 -8.31 7.88
N HIS A 49 -2.44 -7.31 8.02
CA HIS A 49 -2.03 -6.43 6.94
C HIS A 49 -0.51 -6.31 6.76
N TYR A 50 0.30 -6.96 7.60
CA TYR A 50 1.73 -7.06 7.40
C TYR A 50 2.15 -8.47 7.02
N PHE A 51 3.04 -8.58 6.03
CA PHE A 51 3.63 -9.84 5.56
C PHE A 51 5.11 -9.63 5.24
N GLU A 52 5.88 -10.70 5.28
CA GLU A 52 7.29 -10.69 4.86
C GLU A 52 7.37 -10.57 3.34
N SER A 53 8.23 -9.65 2.88
CA SER A 53 8.34 -9.33 1.46
C SER A 53 9.77 -8.96 1.08
N ARG A 54 10.14 -9.35 -0.14
CA ARG A 54 11.32 -8.89 -0.87
C ARG A 54 10.81 -8.14 -2.09
N LEU A 55 10.88 -6.81 -2.08
CA LEU A 55 10.18 -6.00 -3.08
C LEU A 55 10.54 -6.36 -4.53
N PRO A 56 11.82 -6.54 -4.90
CA PRO A 56 12.18 -6.86 -6.28
C PRO A 56 11.73 -8.26 -6.74
N GLU A 57 11.38 -9.16 -5.82
CA GLU A 57 10.80 -10.47 -6.18
C GLU A 57 9.29 -10.39 -6.48
N GLN A 58 8.62 -9.32 -6.07
CA GLN A 58 7.16 -9.17 -6.18
C GLN A 58 6.71 -8.10 -7.19
N PHE A 59 7.55 -7.09 -7.43
CA PHE A 59 7.19 -5.94 -8.24
C PHE A 59 8.33 -5.53 -9.18
N ASP A 60 8.01 -5.13 -10.40
CA ASP A 60 8.98 -4.58 -11.35
C ASP A 60 9.34 -3.12 -11.05
N ALA A 61 8.45 -2.39 -10.37
CA ALA A 61 8.63 -1.00 -9.99
C ALA A 61 7.81 -0.64 -8.74
N ILE A 62 8.25 0.42 -8.05
CA ILE A 62 7.53 1.01 -6.92
C ILE A 62 7.33 2.49 -7.17
N ILE A 63 6.12 2.98 -6.86
CA ILE A 63 5.83 4.41 -6.75
C ILE A 63 5.53 4.67 -5.29
N HIS A 64 6.29 5.58 -4.69
CA HIS A 64 6.14 5.97 -3.31
C HIS A 64 5.57 7.38 -3.23
N PHE A 65 4.58 7.53 -2.34
CA PHE A 65 4.09 8.81 -1.86
C PHE A 65 4.18 8.77 -0.34
N ASP A 66 4.89 9.73 0.25
CA ASP A 66 5.13 9.78 1.69
C ASP A 66 3.83 10.02 2.47
N GLN A 67 2.97 10.88 1.91
CA GLN A 67 1.69 11.22 2.49
C GLN A 67 0.59 10.98 1.46
N THR A 68 -0.49 10.36 1.93
CA THR A 68 -1.70 10.14 1.15
C THR A 68 -2.90 10.66 1.93
N ARG A 69 -4.00 10.90 1.23
CA ARG A 69 -5.28 11.30 1.83
C ARG A 69 -6.36 10.35 1.36
N ALA A 70 -7.46 10.28 2.11
CA ALA A 70 -8.63 9.51 1.70
C ALA A 70 -9.13 9.94 0.32
N LEU A 71 -9.59 8.97 -0.47
CA LEU A 71 -10.23 9.24 -1.75
C LEU A 71 -11.54 9.99 -1.55
N GLU A 72 -11.83 10.92 -2.45
CA GLU A 72 -13.13 11.59 -2.52
C GLU A 72 -14.03 10.80 -3.48
N PRO A 73 -15.23 10.36 -3.06
CA PRO A 73 -16.20 9.74 -3.96
C PRO A 73 -16.54 10.66 -5.15
N LEU A 74 -16.61 10.08 -6.35
CA LEU A 74 -16.99 10.82 -7.58
C LEU A 74 -18.46 11.27 -7.54
N GLU A 75 -19.33 10.44 -6.96
CA GLU A 75 -20.73 10.76 -6.71
C GLU A 75 -20.94 11.01 -5.21
N ARG A 76 -21.56 12.15 -4.88
CA ARG A 76 -21.83 12.58 -3.49
C ARG A 76 -23.24 12.23 -3.01
N ALA A 77 -23.98 11.42 -3.78
CA ALA A 77 -25.36 11.01 -3.51
C ALA A 77 -25.36 9.49 -3.23
N SER A 78 -25.96 8.95 -2.19
CA SER A 78 -26.79 9.50 -1.13
C SER A 78 -26.44 8.68 0.11
N GLU A 79 -26.37 9.34 1.26
CA GLU A 79 -26.31 8.67 2.56
C GLU A 79 -25.13 7.69 2.76
N TRP A 80 -24.13 8.14 3.53
CA TRP A 80 -23.50 7.23 4.49
C TRP A 80 -24.56 6.86 5.55
N GLU A 81 -25.65 6.22 5.13
CA GLU A 81 -26.59 5.61 6.02
C GLU A 81 -25.81 4.51 6.73
N ARG A 82 -25.77 4.61 8.06
CA ARG A 82 -25.07 3.68 8.95
C ARG A 82 -25.43 2.24 8.59
N GLY A 83 -24.61 1.58 7.75
CA GLY A 83 -24.68 0.14 7.55
C GLY A 83 -24.90 -0.36 6.12
N GLU A 84 -25.05 0.49 5.09
CA GLU A 84 -25.09 -0.05 3.72
C GLU A 84 -23.68 -0.29 3.18
N LEU A 85 -23.37 -1.58 2.97
CA LEU A 85 -22.19 -2.00 2.23
C LEU A 85 -22.37 -1.62 0.76
N PRO A 86 -21.31 -1.19 0.05
CA PRO A 86 -21.40 -0.98 -1.39
C PRO A 86 -21.96 -2.23 -2.08
N GLU A 87 -22.77 -2.07 -3.14
CA GLU A 87 -23.37 -3.18 -3.91
C GLU A 87 -22.34 -4.23 -4.37
N THR A 88 -21.06 -3.85 -4.43
CA THR A 88 -19.94 -4.69 -4.84
C THR A 88 -19.28 -5.48 -3.70
N TYR A 89 -19.91 -5.60 -2.52
CA TYR A 89 -19.43 -6.45 -1.44
C TYR A 89 -20.23 -7.78 -1.37
N PRO A 90 -19.59 -8.96 -1.27
CA PRO A 90 -18.15 -9.20 -1.17
C PRO A 90 -17.42 -9.38 -2.52
N SER A 91 -18.10 -9.31 -3.66
CA SER A 91 -17.48 -9.48 -4.98
C SER A 91 -17.50 -8.17 -5.78
N GLY A 92 -16.31 -7.60 -5.98
CA GLY A 92 -16.10 -6.55 -6.97
C GLY A 92 -16.01 -7.17 -8.36
N VAL A 93 -17.04 -6.95 -9.18
CA VAL A 93 -16.93 -7.05 -10.64
C VAL A 93 -16.86 -5.64 -11.18
#